data_AF-A0ABC9VTS9-F1
#
_entry.id   AF-A0ABC9VTS9-F1
#
_cell.length_a   1.000
_cell.length_b   1.000
_cell.length_c   1.000
_cell.angle_alpha   90.00
_cell.angle_beta   90.00
_cell.angle_gamma   90.00
#
_symmetry.space_group_name_H-M   'P 1'
#
loop_
_entity.id
_entity.type
_entity.pdbx_description
1 polymer ?
#
loop_
_entity_poly.entity_id
_entity_poly.type
_entity_poly.pdbx_seq_one_letter_code
_entity_poly.pdbx_strand_id
1 'polypeptide(L)'
;MPKPKKRGSNHQRGAGGQPRNVQPFSDEDASIETMSHCSGFSDPASFTEDGPEVDEEATQEDLEYKLKGFIDLTLDKSAKTRQAALDSLKSAFSSKILYEFIMERRMTLTDSIERCIKKGKSDEQCAAAGLACLLCVQMGSGIESEEIFKTLGPVLKKIVCDGTASIQARQACATCLGICCFIVTDDITELYCTMECLENIFTKAYQRDRDTNGVSSTHNTVLHISALLAWTLLLTICPMNEVKKKIEMHLHKLPSLLSCDDLNMRIAAGETLALLFELARETDADFFYEDMELLTEKLRALATDGNKHRAKVDKRKQRSVFRDVLRAVEERDFPTEMVKFGPERMYIDCWVKKQTYDTFKEVLGSGMQYHLQSNDFLRNVFELGPPVMLDAATLKTMKISRFERHLCNSAAFKARTKARIASPNNQDNFLGCLREDGLFAALQRSDTMERPALEINLPDTHEEGKLYVVDSLNNLNKLNVCPEGSQDVLVQTRNKMDQISSRLIAEKKNIEEIKKMNNMILKHLNQSGIKEKGRYLFTQSPDLHDYRFTHDELEVPGE
;
A
#
# COMPACT_ATOMS: atom_id res chain seq x y z
N MET A 1 -12.43 30.27 52.85
CA MET A 1 -12.31 31.52 52.05
C MET A 1 -11.87 31.13 50.64
N PRO A 2 -12.27 31.81 49.54
CA PRO A 2 -13.01 33.07 49.41
C PRO A 2 -14.32 32.97 48.58
N LYS A 3 -14.88 34.15 48.33
CA LYS A 3 -16.26 34.60 48.03
C LYS A 3 -16.66 34.59 46.53
N PRO A 4 -17.96 34.87 46.20
CA PRO A 4 -18.60 34.57 44.91
C PRO A 4 -18.68 35.72 43.89
N LYS A 5 -19.08 35.38 42.66
CA LYS A 5 -19.28 36.22 41.46
C LYS A 5 -20.35 37.31 41.64
N LYS A 6 -20.05 38.54 41.16
CA LYS A 6 -20.99 39.65 40.93
C LYS A 6 -21.35 39.76 39.43
N ARG A 7 -22.62 40.11 39.18
CA ARG A 7 -23.27 40.47 37.89
C ARG A 7 -23.06 41.94 37.52
N GLY A 8 -23.30 42.26 36.24
CA GLY A 8 -23.70 43.57 35.69
C GLY A 8 -23.31 43.68 34.21
N SER A 9 -24.16 43.36 33.22
CA SER A 9 -25.29 44.12 32.64
C SER A 9 -24.89 45.33 31.77
N ASN A 10 -25.20 45.28 30.46
CA ASN A 10 -25.98 46.35 29.83
C ASN A 10 -26.68 45.93 28.53
N HIS A 11 -27.92 46.41 28.39
CA HIS A 11 -28.84 46.41 27.24
C HIS A 11 -28.29 47.26 26.05
N GLN A 12 -28.79 47.31 24.80
CA GLN A 12 -30.16 47.45 24.27
C GLN A 12 -30.10 47.40 22.71
N ARG A 13 -30.91 46.57 22.01
CA ARG A 13 -32.12 46.86 21.16
C ARG A 13 -31.94 47.31 19.69
N GLY A 14 -32.76 46.67 18.82
CA GLY A 14 -33.33 47.18 17.54
C GLY A 14 -33.02 46.29 16.31
N ALA A 15 -33.80 45.29 15.89
CA ALA A 15 -35.16 45.24 15.29
C ALA A 15 -35.21 45.42 13.75
N GLY A 16 -35.74 44.41 13.02
CA GLY A 16 -36.26 44.52 11.63
C GLY A 16 -36.05 43.28 10.73
N GLY A 17 -37.13 42.56 10.36
CA GLY A 17 -37.15 41.40 9.43
C GLY A 17 -36.91 41.76 7.95
N GLN A 18 -36.83 40.85 6.95
CA GLN A 18 -37.67 39.68 6.63
C GLN A 18 -36.94 38.74 5.59
N PRO A 19 -37.59 37.71 4.99
CA PRO A 19 -37.12 36.31 4.94
C PRO A 19 -36.13 35.99 3.79
N ARG A 20 -35.21 35.04 4.01
CA ARG A 20 -34.34 34.52 2.94
C ARG A 20 -34.88 33.19 2.41
N ASN A 21 -35.11 33.21 1.09
CA ASN A 21 -35.59 32.14 0.23
C ASN A 21 -34.84 30.82 0.47
N VAL A 22 -35.60 29.73 0.62
CA VAL A 22 -35.07 28.36 0.67
C VAL A 22 -34.67 27.98 -0.76
N GLN A 23 -33.37 27.80 -1.01
CA GLN A 23 -32.88 27.12 -2.20
C GLN A 23 -32.19 25.81 -1.81
N PRO A 24 -32.29 24.76 -2.63
CA PRO A 24 -31.81 23.42 -2.29
C PRO A 24 -30.28 23.40 -2.26
N PHE A 25 -29.73 22.61 -1.34
CA PHE A 25 -28.30 22.34 -1.22
C PHE A 25 -27.75 21.84 -2.56
N SER A 26 -26.83 22.61 -3.15
CA SER A 26 -26.05 22.21 -4.33
C SER A 26 -24.84 21.40 -3.86
N ASP A 27 -24.74 20.17 -4.36
CA ASP A 27 -23.80 19.12 -4.01
C ASP A 27 -22.41 19.31 -4.69
N GLU A 28 -21.85 20.52 -4.60
CA GLU A 28 -20.58 20.91 -5.23
C GLU A 28 -19.44 20.98 -4.20
N ASP A 29 -19.21 19.89 -3.45
CA ASP A 29 -17.95 19.69 -2.72
C ASP A 29 -17.43 18.26 -2.90
N ALA A 30 -17.57 17.73 -4.12
CA ALA A 30 -16.82 16.58 -4.61
C ALA A 30 -15.36 17.00 -4.91
N SER A 31 -14.69 17.57 -3.92
CA SER A 31 -13.24 17.71 -3.94
C SER A 31 -12.62 16.36 -3.56
N ILE A 32 -11.98 15.76 -4.57
CA ILE A 32 -11.16 14.54 -4.52
C ILE A 32 -10.03 14.72 -3.50
N GLU A 33 -10.33 14.53 -2.21
CA GLU A 33 -9.34 14.19 -1.20
C GLU A 33 -9.14 12.67 -1.25
N THR A 34 -8.42 12.20 -2.28
CA THR A 34 -7.59 11.01 -2.11
C THR A 34 -6.57 11.41 -1.06
N MET A 35 -6.77 11.00 0.19
CA MET A 35 -5.73 11.07 1.20
C MET A 35 -4.60 10.16 0.73
N SER A 36 -3.73 10.69 -0.13
CA SER A 36 -2.37 10.20 -0.26
C SER A 36 -1.79 10.32 1.14
N HIS A 37 -1.77 9.20 1.86
CA HIS A 37 -0.98 9.04 3.05
C HIS A 37 0.50 9.06 2.64
N CYS A 38 0.97 10.23 2.19
CA CYS A 38 2.37 10.56 2.36
C CYS A 38 2.57 10.54 3.88
N SER A 39 3.35 9.58 4.37
CA SER A 39 3.87 9.52 5.72
C SER A 39 4.55 10.85 6.05
N GLY A 40 3.74 11.81 6.51
CA GLY A 40 4.19 13.11 6.95
C GLY A 40 4.63 12.98 8.39
N PHE A 41 5.79 12.35 8.62
CA PHE A 41 6.65 12.62 9.77
C PHE A 41 8.07 12.13 9.44
N SER A 42 9.02 13.05 9.64
CA SER A 42 10.48 12.88 9.64
C SER A 42 11.19 12.95 8.28
N ASP A 43 11.28 14.15 7.70
CA ASP A 43 12.58 14.56 7.16
C ASP A 43 13.49 14.78 8.40
N PRO A 44 14.51 13.94 8.67
CA PRO A 44 15.54 14.37 9.60
C PRO A 44 16.16 15.64 8.99
N ALA A 45 16.14 16.72 9.76
CA ALA A 45 16.87 17.93 9.43
C ALA A 45 18.27 17.53 8.93
N SER A 46 18.72 18.14 7.83
CA SER A 46 20.03 17.90 7.24
C SER A 46 21.08 17.76 8.34
N PHE A 47 21.56 16.53 8.55
CA PHE A 47 22.61 16.24 9.50
C PHE A 47 23.85 16.99 9.00
N THR A 48 24.22 18.06 9.69
CA THR A 48 25.57 18.63 9.59
C THR A 48 26.48 17.60 10.23
N GLU A 49 27.09 16.78 9.37
CA GLU A 49 28.05 15.74 9.70
C GLU A 49 29.36 16.42 10.15
N ASP A 50 29.40 16.79 11.44
CA ASP A 50 30.60 17.23 12.16
C ASP A 50 30.50 16.77 13.63
N GLY A 51 30.00 15.55 13.83
CA GLY A 51 29.97 14.84 15.11
C GLY A 51 31.05 13.75 15.12
N PRO A 52 31.65 13.43 16.29
CA PRO A 52 32.68 12.40 16.38
C PRO A 52 32.15 11.05 15.88
N GLU A 53 32.97 10.34 15.10
CA GLU A 53 32.71 8.95 14.68
C GLU A 53 32.36 8.12 15.92
N VAL A 54 31.09 7.75 16.04
CA VAL A 54 30.62 6.86 17.09
C VAL A 54 30.99 5.45 16.66
N ASP A 55 31.76 4.75 17.50
CA ASP A 55 32.15 3.36 17.28
C ASP A 55 30.90 2.47 17.18
N GLU A 56 30.49 2.15 15.96
CA GLU A 56 29.25 1.42 15.67
C GLU A 56 29.24 0.04 16.34
N GLU A 57 30.40 -0.61 16.44
CA GLU A 57 30.58 -1.94 17.04
C GLU A 57 30.34 -1.90 18.56
N ALA A 58 30.93 -0.92 19.27
CA ALA A 58 30.67 -0.71 20.69
C ALA A 58 29.19 -0.40 20.99
N THR A 59 28.50 0.34 20.11
CA THR A 59 27.06 0.62 20.29
C THR A 59 26.18 -0.61 20.10
N GLN A 60 26.61 -1.56 19.27
CA GLN A 60 25.91 -2.82 19.04
C GLN A 60 26.10 -3.78 20.22
N GLU A 61 27.32 -3.91 20.75
CA GLU A 61 27.58 -4.72 21.94
C GLU A 61 26.78 -4.23 23.17
N ASP A 62 26.74 -2.90 23.38
CA ASP A 62 25.96 -2.28 24.45
C ASP A 62 24.46 -2.57 24.32
N LEU A 63 23.95 -2.59 23.09
CA LEU A 63 22.57 -2.96 22.82
C LEU A 63 22.33 -4.42 23.17
N GLU A 64 23.16 -5.34 22.68
CA GLU A 64 23.00 -6.77 22.96
C GLU A 64 23.10 -7.07 24.45
N TYR A 65 24.00 -6.41 25.17
CA TYR A 65 24.10 -6.53 26.62
C TYR A 65 22.79 -6.12 27.31
N LYS A 66 22.17 -5.01 26.89
CA LYS A 66 20.85 -4.60 27.41
C LYS A 66 19.76 -5.61 27.06
N LEU A 67 19.77 -6.16 25.84
CA LEU A 67 18.79 -7.17 25.41
C LEU A 67 18.93 -8.46 26.23
N LYS A 68 20.15 -8.92 26.52
CA LYS A 68 20.42 -10.06 27.43
C LYS A 68 19.81 -9.79 28.81
N GLY A 69 20.03 -8.60 29.35
CA GLY A 69 19.41 -8.19 30.61
C GLY A 69 17.88 -8.23 30.58
N PHE A 70 17.25 -7.81 29.48
CA PHE A 70 15.80 -7.94 29.34
C PHE A 70 15.33 -9.39 29.25
N ILE A 71 16.07 -10.27 28.56
CA ILE A 71 15.77 -11.71 28.54
C ILE A 71 15.78 -12.27 29.97
N ASP A 72 16.78 -11.93 30.78
CA ASP A 72 16.84 -12.39 32.18
C ASP A 72 15.65 -11.88 33.00
N LEU A 73 15.25 -10.62 32.79
CA LEU A 73 14.09 -10.01 33.46
C LEU A 73 12.75 -10.63 33.07
N THR A 74 12.67 -11.40 31.98
CA THR A 74 11.48 -12.22 31.67
C THR A 74 11.25 -13.35 32.68
N LEU A 75 12.23 -13.66 33.54
CA LEU A 75 12.12 -14.68 34.59
C LEU A 75 11.89 -14.06 35.98
N ASP A 76 11.76 -12.74 36.07
CA ASP A 76 11.62 -12.04 37.35
C ASP A 76 10.33 -12.45 38.10
N LYS A 77 10.38 -12.38 39.44
CA LYS A 77 9.23 -12.71 40.30
C LYS A 77 8.05 -11.77 40.07
N SER A 78 8.31 -10.50 39.75
CA SER A 78 7.30 -9.47 39.50
C SER A 78 6.76 -9.55 38.07
N ALA A 79 5.44 -9.75 37.94
CA ALA A 79 4.75 -9.74 36.65
C ALA A 79 4.91 -8.43 35.89
N LYS A 80 4.94 -7.30 36.60
CA LYS A 80 5.13 -5.98 35.98
C LYS A 80 6.54 -5.83 35.39
N THR A 81 7.56 -6.40 36.05
CA THR A 81 8.94 -6.41 35.56
C THR A 81 9.05 -7.27 34.31
N ARG A 82 8.46 -8.48 34.33
CA ARG A 82 8.42 -9.35 33.14
C ARG A 82 7.73 -8.69 31.96
N GLN A 83 6.57 -8.05 32.18
CA GLN A 83 5.87 -7.31 31.14
C GLN A 83 6.74 -6.20 30.54
N ALA A 84 7.37 -5.37 31.38
CA ALA A 84 8.23 -4.29 30.90
C ALA A 84 9.44 -4.80 30.11
N ALA A 85 9.99 -5.95 30.50
CA ALA A 85 11.06 -6.61 29.76
C ALA A 85 10.60 -7.09 28.37
N LEU A 86 9.43 -7.74 28.29
CA LEU A 86 8.82 -8.17 27.03
C LEU A 86 8.55 -6.98 26.10
N ASP A 87 8.00 -5.88 26.62
CA ASP A 87 7.74 -4.67 25.82
C ASP A 87 9.05 -4.01 25.34
N SER A 88 10.11 -4.06 26.14
CA SER A 88 11.43 -3.56 25.74
C SER A 88 12.04 -4.41 24.63
N LEU A 89 11.91 -5.73 24.72
CA LEU A 89 12.33 -6.66 23.65
C LEU A 89 11.52 -6.42 22.38
N LYS A 90 10.19 -6.24 22.46
CA LYS A 90 9.35 -5.91 21.31
C LYS A 90 9.80 -4.62 20.63
N SER A 91 10.05 -3.57 21.41
CA SER A 91 10.51 -2.30 20.86
C SER A 91 11.83 -2.46 20.09
N ALA A 92 12.78 -3.23 20.62
CA ALA A 92 14.02 -3.53 19.93
C ALA A 92 13.79 -4.36 18.66
N PHE A 93 13.00 -5.44 18.73
CA PHE A 93 12.80 -6.36 17.61
C PHE A 93 11.93 -5.76 16.50
N SER A 94 11.09 -4.78 16.82
CA SER A 94 10.34 -4.03 15.81
C SER A 94 11.20 -3.01 15.08
N SER A 95 12.23 -2.45 15.72
CA SER A 95 12.99 -1.30 15.20
C SER A 95 14.33 -1.67 14.56
N LYS A 96 14.84 -2.88 14.82
CA LYS A 96 16.16 -3.35 14.35
C LYS A 96 16.09 -4.80 13.88
N ILE A 97 16.91 -5.14 12.88
CA ILE A 97 17.17 -6.52 12.46
C ILE A 97 18.27 -7.07 13.36
N LEU A 98 17.96 -8.13 14.10
CA LEU A 98 18.78 -8.72 15.16
C LEU A 98 18.93 -10.23 14.94
N TYR A 99 19.09 -10.65 13.69
CA TYR A 99 19.05 -12.06 13.28
C TYR A 99 20.00 -12.94 14.08
N GLU A 100 21.31 -12.62 14.11
CA GLU A 100 22.32 -13.40 14.85
C GLU A 100 21.99 -13.47 16.35
N PHE A 101 21.70 -12.32 16.96
CA PHE A 101 21.37 -12.23 18.39
C PHE A 101 20.17 -13.13 18.75
N ILE A 102 19.14 -13.12 17.91
CA ILE A 102 17.92 -13.91 18.10
C ILE A 102 18.20 -15.39 17.83
N MET A 103 18.89 -15.71 16.75
CA MET A 103 19.17 -17.09 16.33
C MET A 103 19.92 -17.87 17.42
N GLU A 104 20.92 -17.25 18.04
CA GLU A 104 21.66 -17.82 19.18
C GLU A 104 20.78 -18.08 20.42
N ARG A 105 19.69 -17.33 20.58
CA ARG A 105 18.87 -17.29 21.81
C ARG A 105 17.44 -17.75 21.60
N ARG A 106 17.10 -18.24 20.40
CA ARG A 106 15.72 -18.55 19.99
C ARG A 106 15.01 -19.47 20.96
N MET A 107 15.70 -20.50 21.48
CA MET A 107 15.13 -21.45 22.44
C MET A 107 14.80 -20.78 23.77
N THR A 108 15.72 -19.97 24.29
CA THR A 108 15.52 -19.22 25.55
C THR A 108 14.38 -18.21 25.41
N LEU A 109 14.36 -17.46 24.30
CA LEU A 109 13.29 -16.52 23.99
C LEU A 109 11.93 -17.22 23.91
N THR A 110 11.87 -18.35 23.21
CA THR A 110 10.66 -19.15 23.05
C THR A 110 10.16 -19.68 24.40
N ASP A 111 11.03 -20.24 25.24
CA ASP A 111 10.67 -20.72 26.57
C ASP A 111 10.16 -19.60 27.48
N SER A 112 10.79 -18.42 27.43
CA SER A 112 10.35 -17.24 28.18
C SER A 112 8.97 -16.76 27.70
N ILE A 113 8.76 -16.67 26.39
CA ILE A 113 7.47 -16.29 25.80
C ILE A 113 6.39 -17.32 26.20
N GLU A 114 6.66 -18.61 26.02
CA GLU A 114 5.72 -19.69 26.32
C GLU A 114 5.27 -19.63 27.78
N ARG A 115 6.21 -19.41 28.71
CA ARG A 115 5.93 -19.27 30.14
C ARG A 115 5.04 -18.06 30.43
N CYS A 116 5.36 -16.91 29.85
CA CYS A 116 4.59 -15.67 30.03
C CYS A 116 3.17 -15.80 29.46
N ILE A 117 2.98 -16.53 28.35
CA ILE A 117 1.64 -16.83 27.83
C ILE A 117 0.89 -17.80 28.77
N LYS A 118 1.54 -18.87 29.25
CA LYS A 118 0.91 -19.89 30.10
C LYS A 118 0.53 -19.38 31.50
N LYS A 119 1.38 -18.56 32.11
CA LYS A 119 1.30 -18.19 33.54
C LYS A 119 1.09 -16.69 33.79
N GLY A 120 1.31 -15.85 32.77
CA GLY A 120 1.17 -14.42 32.89
C GLY A 120 -0.29 -13.97 32.99
N LYS A 121 -0.48 -12.71 33.37
CA LYS A 121 -1.78 -12.05 33.31
C LYS A 121 -1.98 -11.39 31.95
N SER A 122 -3.18 -10.89 31.70
CA SER A 122 -3.61 -10.26 30.44
C SER A 122 -2.53 -9.42 29.74
N ASP A 123 -1.97 -8.41 30.40
CA ASP A 123 -1.00 -7.49 29.78
C ASP A 123 0.33 -8.17 29.45
N GLU A 124 0.80 -9.06 30.33
CA GLU A 124 2.00 -9.88 30.12
C GLU A 124 1.80 -10.88 28.96
N GLN A 125 0.62 -11.48 28.85
CA GLN A 125 0.26 -12.38 27.75
C GLN A 125 0.21 -11.62 26.42
N CYS A 126 -0.33 -10.39 26.40
CA CYS A 126 -0.34 -9.53 25.22
C CYS A 126 1.07 -9.15 24.78
N ALA A 127 1.94 -8.79 25.74
CA ALA A 127 3.34 -8.50 25.46
C ALA A 127 4.08 -9.75 24.93
N ALA A 128 3.87 -10.92 25.54
CA ALA A 128 4.49 -12.17 25.08
C ALA A 128 4.02 -12.59 23.68
N ALA A 129 2.73 -12.51 23.39
CA ALA A 129 2.18 -12.80 22.06
C ALA A 129 2.71 -11.83 20.99
N GLY A 130 2.82 -10.53 21.32
CA GLY A 130 3.42 -9.56 20.42
C GLY A 130 4.92 -9.81 20.16
N LEU A 131 5.66 -10.24 21.19
CA LEU A 131 7.07 -10.62 21.04
C LEU A 131 7.23 -11.87 20.18
N ALA A 132 6.33 -12.85 20.31
CA ALA A 132 6.31 -14.06 19.47
C ALA A 132 6.15 -13.73 17.98
N CYS A 133 5.28 -12.78 17.65
CA CYS A 133 5.11 -12.30 16.27
C CYS A 133 6.43 -11.75 15.73
N LEU A 134 7.07 -10.84 16.48
CA LEU A 134 8.33 -10.21 16.07
C LEU A 134 9.47 -11.21 15.98
N LEU A 135 9.53 -12.18 16.89
CA LEU A 135 10.49 -13.28 16.84
C LEU A 135 10.35 -14.05 15.52
N CYS A 136 9.14 -14.47 15.14
CA CYS A 136 8.92 -15.18 13.88
C CYS A 136 9.20 -14.29 12.65
N VAL A 137 8.84 -13.00 12.69
CA VAL A 137 9.12 -12.06 11.58
C VAL A 137 10.62 -11.91 11.33
N GLN A 138 11.44 -11.95 12.38
CA GLN A 138 12.90 -11.86 12.22
C GLN A 138 13.54 -13.17 11.78
N MET A 139 13.00 -14.32 12.19
CA MET A 139 13.47 -15.64 11.76
C MET A 139 13.03 -15.98 10.34
N GLY A 140 11.89 -15.45 9.90
CA GLY A 140 11.33 -15.72 8.58
C GLY A 140 10.77 -17.12 8.44
N SER A 141 10.46 -17.52 7.20
CA SER A 141 10.04 -18.89 6.88
C SER A 141 11.23 -19.84 6.98
N GLY A 142 11.11 -20.88 7.80
CA GLY A 142 12.18 -21.86 8.02
C GLY A 142 11.94 -22.77 9.23
N ILE A 143 12.84 -23.73 9.40
CA ILE A 143 12.78 -24.75 10.47
C ILE A 143 12.78 -24.09 11.85
N GLU A 144 13.50 -22.99 12.01
CA GLU A 144 13.59 -22.23 13.25
C GLU A 144 12.22 -21.67 13.66
N SER A 145 11.49 -21.05 12.74
CA SER A 145 10.13 -20.55 13.00
C SER A 145 9.13 -21.69 13.19
N GLU A 146 9.31 -22.83 12.50
CA GLU A 146 8.52 -24.03 12.77
C GLU A 146 8.69 -24.55 14.21
N GLU A 147 9.92 -24.62 14.71
CA GLU A 147 10.20 -25.06 16.09
C GLU A 147 9.57 -24.11 17.12
N ILE A 148 9.67 -22.80 16.86
CA ILE A 148 9.01 -21.77 17.67
C ILE A 148 7.50 -21.99 17.66
N PHE A 149 6.90 -22.20 16.49
CA PHE A 149 5.45 -22.35 16.38
C PHE A 149 4.93 -23.68 16.92
N LYS A 150 5.67 -24.79 16.78
CA LYS A 150 5.36 -26.08 17.42
C LYS A 150 5.27 -25.96 18.94
N THR A 151 6.06 -25.05 19.53
CA THR A 151 6.05 -24.77 20.97
C THR A 151 4.92 -23.81 21.35
N LEU A 152 4.79 -22.68 20.65
CA LEU A 152 3.88 -21.60 21.03
C LEU A 152 2.44 -21.80 20.53
N GLY A 153 2.25 -22.39 19.35
CA GLY A 153 0.97 -22.59 18.68
C GLY A 153 -0.09 -23.27 19.57
N PRO A 154 0.20 -24.43 20.19
CA PRO A 154 -0.75 -25.10 21.08
C PRO A 154 -1.18 -24.24 22.29
N VAL A 155 -0.26 -23.44 22.83
CA VAL A 155 -0.52 -22.56 23.97
C VAL A 155 -1.38 -21.36 23.54
N LEU A 156 -1.07 -20.75 22.40
CA LEU A 156 -1.85 -19.67 21.81
C LEU A 156 -3.28 -20.15 21.53
N LYS A 157 -3.43 -21.29 20.85
CA LYS A 157 -4.74 -21.91 20.53
C LYS A 157 -5.55 -22.16 21.80
N LYS A 158 -4.92 -22.67 22.86
CA LYS A 158 -5.55 -22.89 24.16
C LYS A 158 -6.10 -21.58 24.74
N ILE A 159 -5.31 -20.50 24.76
CA ILE A 159 -5.76 -19.21 25.29
C ILE A 159 -6.90 -18.63 24.44
N VAL A 160 -6.79 -18.64 23.11
CA VAL A 160 -7.84 -18.14 22.20
C VAL A 160 -9.19 -18.81 22.49
N CYS A 161 -9.18 -20.13 22.71
CA CYS A 161 -10.39 -20.92 22.95
C CYS A 161 -10.88 -20.88 24.41
N ASP A 162 -10.08 -20.41 25.36
CA ASP A 162 -10.43 -20.35 26.77
C ASP A 162 -11.43 -19.21 27.04
N GLY A 163 -12.70 -19.57 27.29
CA GLY A 163 -13.74 -18.61 27.62
C GLY A 163 -13.52 -17.85 28.93
N THR A 164 -12.62 -18.31 29.79
CA THR A 164 -12.30 -17.70 31.09
C THR A 164 -11.10 -16.75 31.01
N ALA A 165 -10.30 -16.83 29.95
CA ALA A 165 -9.19 -15.91 29.70
C ALA A 165 -9.68 -14.50 29.34
N SER A 166 -8.86 -13.48 29.59
CA SER A 166 -9.23 -12.09 29.29
C SER A 166 -9.39 -11.88 27.78
N ILE A 167 -10.32 -11.01 27.38
CA ILE A 167 -10.55 -10.69 25.96
C ILE A 167 -9.32 -10.08 25.29
N GLN A 168 -8.52 -9.32 26.05
CA GLN A 168 -7.26 -8.75 25.59
C GLN A 168 -6.21 -9.82 25.33
N ALA A 169 -6.04 -10.79 26.22
CA ALA A 169 -5.11 -11.90 25.97
C ALA A 169 -5.56 -12.74 24.78
N ARG A 170 -6.85 -13.08 24.73
CA ARG A 170 -7.44 -13.89 23.66
C ARG A 170 -7.28 -13.25 22.29
N GLN A 171 -7.53 -11.94 22.16
CA GLN A 171 -7.39 -11.25 20.89
C GLN A 171 -5.92 -11.16 20.46
N ALA A 172 -5.00 -10.89 21.40
CA ALA A 172 -3.56 -10.84 21.11
C ALA A 172 -3.03 -12.22 20.68
N CYS A 173 -3.47 -13.29 21.34
CA CYS A 173 -3.14 -14.65 20.95
C CYS A 173 -3.76 -15.06 19.61
N ALA A 174 -4.95 -14.58 19.26
CA ALA A 174 -5.58 -14.86 17.96
C ALA A 174 -4.78 -14.22 16.81
N THR A 175 -4.42 -12.94 16.96
CA THR A 175 -3.54 -12.24 16.02
C THR A 175 -2.18 -12.95 15.91
N CYS A 176 -1.57 -13.28 17.05
CA CYS A 176 -0.27 -13.96 17.06
C CYS A 176 -0.33 -15.34 16.40
N LEU A 177 -1.37 -16.13 16.67
CA LEU A 177 -1.56 -17.44 16.04
C LEU A 177 -1.64 -17.32 14.51
N GLY A 178 -2.43 -16.36 14.01
CA GLY A 178 -2.53 -16.11 12.56
C GLY A 178 -1.22 -15.67 11.93
N ILE A 179 -0.50 -14.73 12.56
CA ILE A 179 0.77 -14.22 12.02
C ILE A 179 1.86 -15.29 12.03
N CYS A 180 2.01 -16.04 13.13
CA CYS A 180 2.99 -17.12 13.18
C CYS A 180 2.65 -18.23 12.18
N CYS A 181 1.37 -18.59 12.05
CA CYS A 181 0.93 -19.55 11.03
C CYS A 181 1.16 -19.04 9.59
N PHE A 182 1.01 -17.73 9.35
CA PHE A 182 1.34 -17.10 8.07
C PHE A 182 2.84 -17.13 7.76
N ILE A 183 3.72 -17.19 8.76
CA ILE A 183 5.17 -17.25 8.53
C ILE A 183 5.64 -18.69 8.31
N VAL A 184 4.96 -19.66 8.92
CA VAL A 184 5.32 -21.09 8.97
C VAL A 184 4.48 -21.90 7.97
N THR A 185 4.30 -21.39 6.76
CA THR A 185 3.26 -21.85 5.81
C THR A 185 3.48 -23.24 5.23
N ASP A 186 4.62 -23.89 5.49
CA ASP A 186 4.99 -25.14 4.84
C ASP A 186 4.13 -26.34 5.32
N ASP A 187 3.47 -26.22 6.48
CA ASP A 187 2.51 -27.21 6.97
C ASP A 187 1.05 -26.80 6.70
N ILE A 188 0.49 -27.33 5.61
CA ILE A 188 -0.89 -27.13 5.20
C ILE A 188 -1.92 -27.63 6.24
N THR A 189 -1.56 -28.64 7.04
CA THR A 189 -2.45 -29.19 8.08
C THR A 189 -2.61 -28.19 9.21
N GLU A 190 -1.50 -27.59 9.62
CA GLU A 190 -1.49 -26.58 10.67
C GLU A 190 -2.19 -25.29 10.21
N LEU A 191 -2.02 -24.90 8.94
CA LEU A 191 -2.77 -23.81 8.31
C LEU A 191 -4.29 -24.02 8.45
N TYR A 192 -4.79 -25.18 8.02
CA TYR A 192 -6.22 -25.48 8.10
C TYR A 192 -6.72 -25.56 9.56
N CYS A 193 -5.95 -26.19 10.44
CA CYS A 193 -6.27 -26.29 11.87
C CYS A 193 -6.33 -24.91 12.56
N THR A 194 -5.50 -23.97 12.13
CA THR A 194 -5.49 -22.59 12.63
C THR A 194 -6.66 -21.80 12.07
N MET A 195 -6.93 -21.91 10.76
CA MET A 195 -8.08 -21.26 10.13
C MET A 195 -9.39 -21.70 10.78
N GLU A 196 -9.62 -23.00 10.97
CA GLU A 196 -10.80 -23.54 11.65
C GLU A 196 -10.91 -23.01 13.09
N CYS A 197 -9.79 -22.90 13.81
CA CYS A 197 -9.77 -22.33 15.15
C CYS A 197 -10.27 -20.88 15.15
N LEU A 198 -9.80 -20.04 14.23
CA LEU A 198 -10.19 -18.64 14.12
C LEU A 198 -11.65 -18.50 13.65
N GLU A 199 -12.10 -19.34 12.71
CA GLU A 199 -13.49 -19.45 12.26
C GLU A 199 -14.44 -19.70 13.43
N ASN A 200 -14.12 -20.67 14.29
CA ASN A 200 -14.92 -20.99 15.48
C ASN A 200 -15.03 -19.83 16.48
N ILE A 201 -14.17 -18.81 16.38
CA ILE A 201 -14.25 -17.59 17.17
C ILE A 201 -15.11 -16.54 16.48
N PHE A 202 -14.78 -16.12 15.25
CA PHE A 202 -15.49 -14.99 14.63
C PHE A 202 -16.90 -15.34 14.15
N THR A 203 -17.19 -16.61 13.83
CA THR A 203 -18.53 -17.06 13.38
C THR A 203 -19.61 -16.86 14.44
N LYS A 204 -19.23 -16.77 15.73
CA LYS A 204 -20.13 -16.39 16.83
C LYS A 204 -20.69 -14.97 16.66
N ALA A 205 -20.05 -14.12 15.86
CA ALA A 205 -20.57 -12.80 15.52
C ALA A 205 -21.76 -12.86 14.55
N TYR A 206 -21.89 -13.91 13.73
CA TYR A 206 -22.99 -14.06 12.78
C TYR A 206 -24.34 -14.29 13.47
N GLN A 207 -24.32 -14.89 14.66
CA GLN A 207 -25.52 -15.36 15.38
C GLN A 207 -26.29 -14.23 16.10
N ARG A 208 -26.01 -12.95 15.82
CA ARG A 208 -26.68 -11.82 16.49
C ARG A 208 -28.16 -11.65 16.17
N ASP A 209 -28.70 -12.39 15.19
CA ASP A 209 -30.13 -12.44 14.92
C ASP A 209 -30.77 -13.64 15.64
N ARG A 210 -31.18 -13.51 16.92
CA ARG A 210 -32.35 -14.21 17.51
C ARG A 210 -32.61 -14.10 19.01
N ASP A 211 -31.75 -13.52 19.83
CA ASP A 211 -32.07 -13.44 21.27
C ASP A 211 -32.84 -12.16 21.62
N THR A 212 -34.14 -12.33 21.86
CA THR A 212 -35.12 -11.32 22.32
C THR A 212 -34.83 -10.73 23.71
N ASN A 213 -33.64 -10.93 24.28
CA ASN A 213 -33.22 -10.36 25.55
C ASN A 213 -32.08 -9.36 25.32
N GLY A 214 -32.46 -8.09 25.18
CA GLY A 214 -31.62 -6.95 24.77
C GLY A 214 -30.44 -6.58 25.67
N VAL A 215 -29.44 -7.45 25.76
CA VAL A 215 -28.08 -7.08 26.16
C VAL A 215 -27.14 -7.48 25.03
N SER A 216 -26.91 -6.53 24.11
CA SER A 216 -25.91 -6.67 23.05
C SER A 216 -24.56 -7.05 23.69
N SER A 217 -24.04 -8.25 23.38
CA SER A 217 -22.75 -8.70 23.90
C SER A 217 -21.61 -8.02 23.14
N THR A 218 -21.49 -6.70 23.29
CA THR A 218 -20.37 -5.88 22.82
C THR A 218 -19.03 -6.37 23.38
N HIS A 219 -19.06 -7.13 24.48
CA HIS A 219 -17.91 -7.61 25.22
C HIS A 219 -16.89 -8.43 24.40
N ASN A 220 -17.31 -9.09 23.31
CA ASN A 220 -16.42 -9.97 22.52
C ASN A 220 -16.09 -9.42 21.12
N THR A 221 -16.60 -8.24 20.75
CA THR A 221 -16.46 -7.73 19.36
C THR A 221 -14.99 -7.61 18.94
N VAL A 222 -14.12 -7.14 19.83
CA VAL A 222 -12.68 -6.97 19.55
C VAL A 222 -11.99 -8.31 19.27
N LEU A 223 -12.33 -9.36 20.01
CA LEU A 223 -11.82 -10.71 19.75
C LEU A 223 -12.30 -11.25 18.41
N HIS A 224 -13.58 -11.05 18.08
CA HIS A 224 -14.12 -11.47 16.78
C HIS A 224 -13.44 -10.72 15.62
N ILE A 225 -13.13 -9.42 15.78
CA ILE A 225 -12.37 -8.64 14.79
C ILE A 225 -10.97 -9.23 14.61
N SER A 226 -10.22 -9.44 15.69
CA SER A 226 -8.87 -10.01 15.60
C SER A 226 -8.86 -11.40 14.97
N ALA A 227 -9.84 -12.25 15.32
CA ALA A 227 -9.97 -13.57 14.71
C ALA A 227 -10.33 -13.50 13.23
N LEU A 228 -11.23 -12.60 12.82
CA LEU A 228 -11.58 -12.38 11.42
C LEU A 228 -10.36 -11.89 10.62
N LEU A 229 -9.66 -10.86 11.09
CA LEU A 229 -8.48 -10.31 10.40
C LEU A 229 -7.33 -11.33 10.32
N ALA A 230 -7.08 -12.10 11.37
CA ALA A 230 -6.09 -13.17 11.36
C ALA A 230 -6.48 -14.29 10.38
N TRP A 231 -7.77 -14.63 10.29
CA TRP A 231 -8.26 -15.60 9.31
C TRP A 231 -8.16 -15.07 7.88
N THR A 232 -8.51 -13.80 7.66
CA THR A 232 -8.38 -13.12 6.37
C THR A 232 -6.92 -13.02 5.92
N LEU A 233 -5.96 -12.85 6.84
CA LEU A 233 -4.54 -12.99 6.54
C LEU A 233 -4.20 -14.40 6.06
N LEU A 234 -4.67 -15.46 6.74
CA LEU A 234 -4.36 -16.83 6.31
C LEU A 234 -4.99 -17.19 4.97
N LEU A 235 -6.09 -16.56 4.58
CA LEU A 235 -6.65 -16.72 3.23
C LEU A 235 -5.69 -16.27 2.13
N THR A 236 -4.79 -15.31 2.38
CA THR A 236 -3.88 -14.79 1.34
C THR A 236 -2.81 -15.79 0.89
N ILE A 237 -2.56 -16.81 1.72
CA ILE A 237 -1.61 -17.90 1.46
C ILE A 237 -2.32 -19.26 1.34
N CYS A 238 -3.66 -19.26 1.42
CA CYS A 238 -4.44 -20.48 1.42
C CYS A 238 -4.54 -21.06 0.00
N PRO A 239 -4.36 -22.38 -0.17
CA PRO A 239 -4.61 -23.03 -1.46
C PRO A 239 -6.01 -22.74 -2.01
N MET A 240 -6.10 -22.46 -3.31
CA MET A 240 -7.32 -21.96 -3.97
C MET A 240 -8.52 -22.91 -3.87
N ASN A 241 -8.28 -24.22 -3.78
CA ASN A 241 -9.34 -25.22 -3.57
C ASN A 241 -10.04 -25.05 -2.22
N GLU A 242 -9.29 -24.66 -1.18
CA GLU A 242 -9.84 -24.41 0.15
C GLU A 242 -10.45 -22.99 0.20
N VAL A 243 -9.83 -22.00 -0.44
CA VAL A 243 -10.40 -20.65 -0.60
C VAL A 243 -11.82 -20.71 -1.16
N LYS A 244 -12.06 -21.50 -2.23
CA LYS A 244 -13.40 -21.73 -2.79
C LYS A 244 -14.42 -22.19 -1.75
N LYS A 245 -14.08 -23.20 -0.94
CA LYS A 245 -14.96 -23.70 0.12
C LYS A 245 -15.23 -22.63 1.17
N LYS A 246 -14.21 -21.84 1.54
CA LYS A 246 -14.36 -20.75 2.50
C LYS A 246 -15.26 -19.64 1.97
N ILE A 247 -15.15 -19.28 0.69
CA ILE A 247 -16.04 -18.33 0.02
C ILE A 247 -17.49 -18.83 0.08
N GLU A 248 -17.76 -20.07 -0.34
CA GLU A 248 -19.10 -20.67 -0.29
C GLU A 248 -19.69 -20.65 1.13
N MET A 249 -18.87 -20.95 2.14
CA MET A 249 -19.29 -21.01 3.53
C MET A 249 -19.59 -19.64 4.18
N HIS A 250 -18.84 -18.60 3.82
CA HIS A 250 -18.83 -17.32 4.54
C HIS A 250 -19.40 -16.14 3.78
N LEU A 251 -19.34 -16.12 2.45
CA LEU A 251 -19.64 -14.93 1.66
C LEU A 251 -21.07 -14.41 1.88
N HIS A 252 -22.05 -15.31 1.98
CA HIS A 252 -23.45 -14.94 2.25
C HIS A 252 -23.71 -14.53 3.72
N LYS A 253 -22.80 -14.85 4.66
CA LYS A 253 -22.96 -14.55 6.09
C LYS A 253 -22.28 -13.25 6.50
N LEU A 254 -21.12 -12.94 5.93
CA LEU A 254 -20.34 -11.73 6.23
C LEU A 254 -21.11 -10.40 6.10
N PRO A 255 -22.03 -10.23 5.13
CA PRO A 255 -22.84 -9.01 5.01
C PRO A 255 -23.69 -8.69 6.26
N SER A 256 -23.97 -9.66 7.13
CA SER A 256 -24.62 -9.42 8.43
C SER A 256 -23.76 -8.54 9.36
N LEU A 257 -22.43 -8.71 9.30
CA LEU A 257 -21.49 -7.99 10.15
C LEU A 257 -21.37 -6.50 9.79
N LEU A 258 -21.74 -6.12 8.57
CA LEU A 258 -21.81 -4.73 8.11
C LEU A 258 -22.85 -3.90 8.89
N SER A 259 -23.78 -4.55 9.58
CA SER A 259 -24.81 -3.90 10.40
C SER A 259 -24.44 -3.80 11.88
N CYS A 260 -23.26 -4.26 12.29
CA CYS A 260 -22.81 -4.16 13.69
C CYS A 260 -22.68 -2.70 14.13
N ASP A 261 -22.86 -2.41 15.42
CA ASP A 261 -22.69 -1.05 15.98
C ASP A 261 -21.23 -0.56 15.98
N ASP A 262 -20.30 -1.50 16.18
CA ASP A 262 -18.86 -1.26 16.22
C ASP A 262 -18.30 -0.92 14.83
N LEU A 263 -17.58 0.20 14.73
CA LEU A 263 -16.99 0.65 13.47
C LEU A 263 -15.93 -0.31 12.93
N ASN A 264 -15.07 -0.81 13.80
CA ASN A 264 -13.95 -1.65 13.39
C ASN A 264 -14.44 -3.01 12.91
N MET A 265 -15.53 -3.55 13.48
CA MET A 265 -16.19 -4.75 12.96
C MET A 265 -16.74 -4.53 11.55
N ARG A 266 -17.42 -3.40 11.31
CA ARG A 266 -17.91 -3.08 9.96
C ARG A 266 -16.76 -2.98 8.97
N ILE A 267 -15.69 -2.26 9.32
CA ILE A 267 -14.49 -2.12 8.49
C ILE A 267 -13.88 -3.49 8.19
N ALA A 268 -13.59 -4.30 9.21
CA ALA A 268 -12.99 -5.62 9.03
C ALA A 268 -13.84 -6.55 8.16
N ALA A 269 -15.18 -6.51 8.32
CA ALA A 269 -16.08 -7.27 7.47
C ALA A 269 -16.10 -6.76 6.01
N GLY A 270 -16.08 -5.45 5.80
CA GLY A 270 -16.03 -4.85 4.47
C GLY A 270 -14.73 -5.16 3.73
N GLU A 271 -13.58 -5.03 4.38
CA GLU A 271 -12.28 -5.35 3.79
C GLU A 271 -12.13 -6.85 3.53
N THR A 272 -12.64 -7.70 4.44
CA THR A 272 -12.69 -9.15 4.20
C THR A 272 -13.59 -9.50 3.01
N LEU A 273 -14.74 -8.84 2.86
CA LEU A 273 -15.59 -9.02 1.68
C LEU A 273 -14.85 -8.62 0.41
N ALA A 274 -14.18 -7.47 0.39
CA ALA A 274 -13.43 -7.03 -0.78
C ALA A 274 -12.35 -8.06 -1.20
N LEU A 275 -11.61 -8.59 -0.22
CA LEU A 275 -10.62 -9.65 -0.44
C LEU A 275 -11.26 -10.95 -0.95
N LEU A 276 -12.40 -11.39 -0.37
CA LEU A 276 -13.09 -12.59 -0.86
C LEU A 276 -13.62 -12.43 -2.28
N PHE A 277 -14.13 -11.25 -2.65
CA PHE A 277 -14.55 -10.96 -4.02
C PHE A 277 -13.36 -10.94 -4.99
N GLU A 278 -12.20 -10.42 -4.56
CA GLU A 278 -10.96 -10.47 -5.34
C GLU A 278 -10.53 -11.93 -5.60
N LEU A 279 -10.41 -12.74 -4.54
CA LEU A 279 -10.04 -14.16 -4.66
C LEU A 279 -11.05 -14.99 -5.46
N ALA A 280 -12.35 -14.73 -5.29
CA ALA A 280 -13.40 -15.41 -6.04
C ALA A 280 -13.27 -15.15 -7.54
N ARG A 281 -13.03 -13.88 -7.92
CA ARG A 281 -12.88 -13.46 -9.32
C ARG A 281 -11.55 -13.86 -9.95
N GLU A 282 -10.51 -14.00 -9.15
CA GLU A 282 -9.23 -14.58 -9.58
C GLU A 282 -9.43 -16.05 -9.96
N THR A 283 -10.25 -16.77 -9.18
CA THR A 283 -10.47 -18.20 -9.41
C THR A 283 -11.53 -18.48 -10.48
N ASP A 284 -12.53 -17.61 -10.61
CA ASP A 284 -13.62 -17.68 -11.59
C ASP A 284 -13.91 -16.27 -12.13
N ALA A 285 -13.49 -16.00 -13.36
CA ALA A 285 -13.67 -14.69 -13.99
C ALA A 285 -15.15 -14.28 -14.12
N ASP A 286 -16.04 -15.27 -14.24
CA ASP A 286 -17.50 -15.13 -14.38
C ASP A 286 -18.21 -15.21 -13.03
N PHE A 287 -17.47 -15.14 -11.92
CA PHE A 287 -18.00 -15.21 -10.57
C PHE A 287 -19.21 -14.28 -10.38
N PHE A 288 -20.33 -14.91 -10.02
CA PHE A 288 -21.61 -14.25 -9.77
C PHE A 288 -22.02 -14.41 -8.31
N TYR A 289 -22.51 -13.31 -7.71
CA TYR A 289 -23.02 -13.30 -6.36
C TYR A 289 -24.51 -12.94 -6.38
N GLU A 290 -25.37 -13.83 -5.88
CA GLU A 290 -26.83 -13.69 -5.98
C GLU A 290 -27.36 -12.41 -5.32
N ASP A 291 -26.89 -12.08 -4.11
CA ASP A 291 -27.36 -10.93 -3.33
C ASP A 291 -26.56 -9.63 -3.59
N MET A 292 -26.03 -9.46 -4.80
CA MET A 292 -25.15 -8.32 -5.13
C MET A 292 -25.82 -6.97 -4.91
N GLU A 293 -27.07 -6.80 -5.36
CA GLU A 293 -27.81 -5.54 -5.19
C GLU A 293 -28.01 -5.18 -3.71
N LEU A 294 -28.39 -6.16 -2.88
CA LEU A 294 -28.58 -5.94 -1.44
C LEU A 294 -27.25 -5.61 -0.74
N LEU A 295 -26.17 -6.27 -1.13
CA LEU A 295 -24.84 -6.00 -0.58
C LEU A 295 -24.38 -4.58 -0.95
N THR A 296 -24.51 -4.20 -2.22
CA THR A 296 -24.09 -2.89 -2.70
C THR A 296 -24.90 -1.74 -2.12
N GLU A 297 -26.21 -1.92 -1.89
CA GLU A 297 -27.04 -0.97 -1.17
C GLU A 297 -26.49 -0.72 0.26
N LYS A 298 -26.15 -1.79 0.99
CA LYS A 298 -25.54 -1.69 2.33
C LYS A 298 -24.19 -0.98 2.28
N LEU A 299 -23.32 -1.33 1.33
CA LEU A 299 -22.01 -0.72 1.17
C LEU A 299 -22.11 0.77 0.82
N ARG A 300 -23.02 1.16 -0.09
CA ARG A 300 -23.31 2.57 -0.43
C ARG A 300 -23.77 3.35 0.78
N ALA A 301 -24.68 2.81 1.59
CA ALA A 301 -25.13 3.46 2.82
C ALA A 301 -23.97 3.74 3.79
N LEU A 302 -23.03 2.81 3.92
CA LEU A 302 -21.83 2.96 4.76
C LEU A 302 -20.80 3.94 4.17
N ALA A 303 -20.68 3.97 2.83
CA ALA A 303 -19.81 4.87 2.09
C ALA A 303 -20.26 6.35 2.15
N THR A 304 -21.57 6.61 2.29
CA THR A 304 -22.10 7.98 2.44
C THR A 304 -22.22 8.42 3.91
N ASP A 305 -22.49 7.48 4.83
CA ASP A 305 -22.71 7.66 6.28
C ASP A 305 -23.35 9.00 6.69
N GLY A 306 -24.68 9.08 6.55
CA GLY A 306 -25.48 10.22 6.97
C GLY A 306 -25.76 10.30 8.47
N ASN A 307 -25.24 9.38 9.30
CA ASN A 307 -25.66 9.28 10.70
C ASN A 307 -25.09 10.43 11.55
N LYS A 308 -25.98 11.29 12.08
CA LYS A 308 -25.59 12.44 12.90
C LYS A 308 -25.02 12.06 14.27
N HIS A 309 -25.31 10.85 14.76
CA HIS A 309 -24.91 10.38 16.09
C HIS A 309 -23.50 9.75 16.14
N ARG A 310 -22.85 9.52 14.99
CA ARG A 310 -21.47 9.03 14.93
C ARG A 310 -20.45 10.17 14.97
N ALA A 311 -19.30 9.92 15.61
CA ALA A 311 -18.21 10.88 15.69
C ALA A 311 -17.68 11.27 14.30
N LYS A 312 -17.22 12.52 14.14
CA LYS A 312 -16.77 13.03 12.83
C LYS A 312 -15.59 12.25 12.26
N VAL A 313 -14.63 11.88 13.12
CA VAL A 313 -13.43 11.10 12.73
C VAL A 313 -13.84 9.72 12.25
N ASP A 314 -14.69 9.04 13.01
CA ASP A 314 -15.23 7.72 12.69
C ASP A 314 -15.97 7.71 11.35
N LYS A 315 -16.84 8.70 11.11
CA LYS A 315 -17.52 8.85 9.82
C LYS A 315 -16.55 9.05 8.67
N ARG A 316 -15.52 9.88 8.85
CA ARG A 316 -14.49 10.09 7.81
C ARG A 316 -13.79 8.77 7.49
N LYS A 317 -13.37 8.02 8.51
CA LYS A 317 -12.72 6.71 8.35
C LYS A 317 -13.65 5.72 7.65
N GLN A 318 -14.89 5.57 8.13
CA GLN A 318 -15.87 4.68 7.53
C GLN A 318 -16.11 4.99 6.06
N ARG A 319 -16.44 6.23 5.73
CA ARG A 319 -16.71 6.63 4.33
C ARG A 319 -15.50 6.44 3.43
N SER A 320 -14.30 6.66 3.94
CA SER A 320 -13.09 6.38 3.17
C SER A 320 -13.01 4.90 2.81
N VAL A 321 -13.00 4.03 3.82
CA VAL A 321 -12.88 2.58 3.63
C VAL A 321 -14.01 2.03 2.76
N PHE A 322 -15.26 2.41 3.04
CA PHE A 322 -16.40 1.85 2.33
C PHE A 322 -16.58 2.36 0.90
N ARG A 323 -15.98 3.51 0.54
CA ARG A 323 -15.88 3.90 -0.87
C ARG A 323 -14.93 2.95 -1.62
N ASP A 324 -13.83 2.58 -1.00
CA ASP A 324 -12.85 1.68 -1.61
C ASP A 324 -13.39 0.24 -1.69
N VAL A 325 -14.03 -0.25 -0.61
CA VAL A 325 -14.71 -1.56 -0.59
C VAL A 325 -15.85 -1.61 -1.62
N LEU A 326 -16.65 -0.55 -1.73
CA LEU A 326 -17.72 -0.50 -2.73
C LEU A 326 -17.18 -0.61 -4.15
N ARG A 327 -16.12 0.16 -4.49
CA ARG A 327 -15.47 0.07 -5.80
C ARG A 327 -14.88 -1.32 -6.06
N ALA A 328 -14.28 -1.95 -5.06
CA ALA A 328 -13.77 -3.31 -5.18
C ALA A 328 -14.89 -4.32 -5.51
N VAL A 329 -16.01 -4.22 -4.81
CA VAL A 329 -17.14 -5.14 -5.01
C VAL A 329 -17.91 -4.84 -6.30
N GLU A 330 -18.10 -3.58 -6.72
CA GLU A 330 -18.86 -3.24 -7.92
C GLU A 330 -18.02 -3.25 -9.21
N GLU A 331 -16.83 -2.68 -9.16
CA GLU A 331 -16.05 -2.29 -10.35
C GLU A 331 -14.81 -3.17 -10.58
N ARG A 332 -14.53 -4.11 -9.66
CA ARG A 332 -13.28 -4.90 -9.63
C ARG A 332 -12.02 -4.00 -9.51
N ASP A 333 -12.16 -2.84 -8.87
CA ASP A 333 -11.10 -1.83 -8.77
C ASP A 333 -10.43 -1.81 -7.40
N PHE A 334 -9.16 -1.40 -7.38
CA PHE A 334 -8.39 -1.13 -6.17
C PHE A 334 -7.65 0.21 -6.31
N PRO A 335 -7.82 1.17 -5.38
CA PRO A 335 -7.07 2.42 -5.40
C PRO A 335 -5.60 2.17 -5.03
N THR A 336 -4.71 2.05 -6.02
CA THR A 336 -3.29 1.75 -5.78
C THR A 336 -2.66 2.72 -4.78
N GLU A 337 -2.08 2.17 -3.71
CA GLU A 337 -1.34 2.92 -2.69
C GLU A 337 0.17 2.77 -2.94
N MET A 338 0.94 3.82 -2.71
CA MET A 338 2.41 3.79 -2.87
C MET A 338 3.09 3.96 -1.52
N VAL A 339 3.88 2.96 -1.14
CA VAL A 339 4.69 2.95 0.08
C VAL A 339 6.14 3.20 -0.30
N LYS A 340 6.71 4.31 0.17
CA LYS A 340 8.13 4.63 -0.01
C LYS A 340 8.93 4.23 1.22
N PHE A 341 10.06 3.55 1.02
CA PHE A 341 11.00 3.16 2.07
C PHE A 341 12.44 3.30 1.54
N GLY A 342 13.22 4.17 2.17
CA GLY A 342 14.56 4.51 1.66
C GLY A 342 14.49 5.02 0.20
N PRO A 343 15.31 4.45 -0.71
CA PRO A 343 15.29 4.79 -2.14
C PRO A 343 14.19 4.05 -2.92
N GLU A 344 13.59 3.02 -2.33
CA GLU A 344 12.66 2.11 -2.99
C GLU A 344 11.20 2.53 -2.80
N ARG A 345 10.33 1.95 -3.64
CA ARG A 345 8.87 2.13 -3.58
C ARG A 345 8.21 0.79 -3.84
N MET A 346 7.19 0.48 -3.07
CA MET A 346 6.27 -0.64 -3.29
C MET A 346 4.88 -0.08 -3.59
N TYR A 347 4.18 -0.73 -4.52
CA TYR A 347 2.77 -0.45 -4.78
C TYR A 347 1.92 -1.54 -4.13
N ILE A 348 0.92 -1.10 -3.37
CA ILE A 348 -0.18 -1.94 -2.92
C ILE A 348 -1.29 -1.74 -3.94
N ASP A 349 -1.59 -2.80 -4.67
CA ASP A 349 -2.43 -2.79 -5.88
C ASP A 349 -3.58 -3.80 -5.81
N CYS A 350 -3.67 -4.58 -4.73
CA CYS A 350 -4.71 -5.58 -4.50
C CYS A 350 -5.01 -5.71 -2.99
N TRP A 351 -6.17 -6.29 -2.66
CA TRP A 351 -6.62 -6.51 -1.29
C TRP A 351 -5.78 -7.55 -0.55
N VAL A 352 -5.31 -8.59 -1.25
CA VAL A 352 -4.36 -9.57 -0.71
C VAL A 352 -3.09 -8.90 -0.18
N LYS A 353 -2.46 -8.03 -0.99
CA LYS A 353 -1.26 -7.30 -0.60
C LYS A 353 -1.55 -6.26 0.49
N LYS A 354 -2.72 -5.59 0.42
CA LYS A 354 -3.17 -4.64 1.45
C LYS A 354 -3.32 -5.31 2.82
N GLN A 355 -4.03 -6.43 2.90
CA GLN A 355 -4.24 -7.19 4.13
C GLN A 355 -2.91 -7.61 4.76
N THR A 356 -2.00 -8.13 3.93
CA THR A 356 -0.67 -8.57 4.37
C THR A 356 0.16 -7.39 4.89
N TYR A 357 0.17 -6.26 4.16
CA TYR A 357 0.86 -5.04 4.57
C TYR A 357 0.33 -4.45 5.87
N ASP A 358 -0.98 -4.30 6.00
CA ASP A 358 -1.60 -3.71 7.19
C ASP A 358 -1.35 -4.57 8.44
N THR A 359 -1.32 -5.89 8.28
CA THR A 359 -0.96 -6.84 9.36
C THR A 359 0.47 -6.60 9.86
N PHE A 360 1.47 -6.59 8.97
CA PHE A 360 2.86 -6.40 9.39
C PHE A 360 3.14 -4.97 9.86
N LYS A 361 2.44 -3.98 9.32
CA LYS A 361 2.51 -2.60 9.78
C LYS A 361 2.02 -2.45 11.22
N GLU A 362 0.97 -3.16 11.63
CA GLU A 362 0.48 -3.14 13.02
C GLU A 362 1.50 -3.77 13.98
N VAL A 363 2.20 -4.84 13.55
CA VAL A 363 3.21 -5.52 14.38
C VAL A 363 4.51 -4.73 14.49
N LEU A 364 5.00 -4.17 13.39
CA LEU A 364 6.30 -3.50 13.30
C LEU A 364 6.24 -2.00 13.60
N GLY A 365 5.06 -1.39 13.47
CA GLY A 365 4.85 0.03 13.70
C GLY A 365 5.81 0.90 12.89
N SER A 366 6.56 1.77 13.57
CA SER A 366 7.55 2.65 12.93
C SER A 366 8.70 1.91 12.26
N GLY A 367 8.96 0.65 12.64
CA GLY A 367 10.02 -0.16 12.06
C GLY A 367 9.69 -0.78 10.71
N MET A 368 8.42 -0.74 10.28
CA MET A 368 7.97 -1.33 9.01
C MET A 368 8.83 -0.89 7.81
N GLN A 369 9.19 0.40 7.72
CA GLN A 369 10.01 0.91 6.62
C GLN A 369 11.43 0.32 6.60
N TYR A 370 12.01 0.05 7.77
CA TYR A 370 13.34 -0.53 7.88
C TYR A 370 13.30 -2.03 7.55
N HIS A 371 12.28 -2.74 8.04
CA HIS A 371 12.11 -4.15 7.71
C HIS A 371 11.81 -4.36 6.22
N LEU A 372 11.05 -3.49 5.55
CA LEU A 372 10.88 -3.56 4.09
C LEU A 372 12.22 -3.39 3.33
N GLN A 373 13.17 -2.63 3.88
CA GLN A 373 14.48 -2.44 3.25
C GLN A 373 15.39 -3.65 3.44
N SER A 374 15.36 -4.30 4.61
CA SER A 374 16.45 -5.17 5.04
C SER A 374 16.04 -6.55 5.56
N ASN A 375 14.76 -6.79 5.87
CA ASN A 375 14.30 -8.09 6.35
C ASN A 375 13.98 -9.01 5.16
N ASP A 376 14.78 -10.05 4.95
CA ASP A 376 14.64 -10.96 3.81
C ASP A 376 13.24 -11.58 3.71
N PHE A 377 12.65 -11.96 4.86
CA PHE A 377 11.30 -12.52 4.87
C PHE A 377 10.26 -11.54 4.33
N LEU A 378 10.21 -10.30 4.81
CA LEU A 378 9.26 -9.30 4.28
C LEU A 378 9.56 -8.93 2.83
N ARG A 379 10.83 -8.89 2.44
CA ARG A 379 11.20 -8.65 1.05
C ARG A 379 10.71 -9.77 0.13
N ASN A 380 10.73 -11.02 0.58
CA ASN A 380 10.14 -12.14 -0.16
C ASN A 380 8.62 -12.05 -0.19
N VAL A 381 7.97 -11.78 0.94
CA VAL A 381 6.50 -11.63 1.04
C VAL A 381 5.94 -10.58 0.08
N PHE A 382 6.69 -9.49 -0.13
CA PHE A 382 6.29 -8.39 -1.02
C PHE A 382 7.04 -8.37 -2.37
N GLU A 383 7.79 -9.43 -2.68
CA GLU A 383 8.53 -9.59 -3.95
C GLU A 383 9.45 -8.40 -4.28
N LEU A 384 10.11 -7.84 -3.27
CA LEU A 384 10.97 -6.66 -3.39
C LEU A 384 12.38 -6.99 -3.92
N GLY A 385 12.71 -8.27 -4.10
CA GLY A 385 14.07 -8.72 -4.39
C GLY A 385 15.02 -8.60 -3.19
N PRO A 386 16.33 -8.83 -3.36
CA PRO A 386 17.30 -8.78 -2.27
C PRO A 386 17.45 -7.36 -1.66
N PRO A 387 17.86 -7.24 -0.39
CA PRO A 387 18.12 -5.94 0.24
C PRO A 387 19.07 -5.07 -0.58
N VAL A 388 18.63 -3.85 -0.86
CA VAL A 388 19.42 -2.88 -1.63
C VAL A 388 20.46 -2.23 -0.72
N MET A 389 21.68 -2.79 -0.73
CA MET A 389 22.81 -2.24 0.00
C MET A 389 23.42 -1.05 -0.76
N LEU A 390 23.02 0.17 -0.40
CA LEU A 390 23.62 1.39 -0.95
C LEU A 390 24.43 2.11 0.13
N ASP A 391 25.68 2.42 -0.17
CA ASP A 391 26.48 3.27 0.70
C ASP A 391 25.96 4.71 0.71
N ALA A 392 26.37 5.46 1.73
CA ALA A 392 25.96 6.85 1.91
C ALA A 392 26.36 7.74 0.72
N ALA A 393 27.47 7.43 0.04
CA ALA A 393 27.93 8.15 -1.13
C ALA A 393 26.98 7.95 -2.33
N THR A 394 26.55 6.72 -2.58
CA THR A 394 25.63 6.35 -3.66
C THR A 394 24.25 6.95 -3.42
N LEU A 395 23.75 6.90 -2.17
CA LEU A 395 22.51 7.60 -1.79
C LEU A 395 22.59 9.12 -2.00
N LYS A 396 23.76 9.74 -1.75
CA LYS A 396 23.99 11.17 -2.03
C LYS A 396 23.94 11.44 -3.55
N THR A 397 24.50 10.57 -4.39
CA THR A 397 24.46 10.74 -5.87
C THR A 397 23.09 10.47 -6.51
N MET A 398 22.27 9.60 -5.91
CA MET A 398 20.89 9.34 -6.37
C MET A 398 19.92 10.49 -6.09
N LYS A 399 20.32 11.51 -5.30
CA LYS A 399 19.49 12.68 -5.05
C LYS A 399 19.41 13.54 -6.30
N ILE A 400 18.24 13.53 -6.94
CA ILE A 400 17.87 14.47 -8.00
C ILE A 400 18.19 15.89 -7.53
N SER A 401 18.93 16.63 -8.36
CA SER A 401 19.35 17.98 -8.01
C SER A 401 18.13 18.89 -7.77
N ARG A 402 18.32 19.96 -6.99
CA ARG A 402 17.23 20.93 -6.72
C ARG A 402 16.65 21.49 -8.03
N PHE A 403 17.50 21.71 -9.02
CA PHE A 403 17.11 22.22 -10.33
C PHE A 403 16.27 21.19 -11.11
N GLU A 404 16.72 19.94 -11.22
CA GLU A 404 15.96 18.89 -11.90
C GLU A 404 14.62 18.61 -11.23
N ARG A 405 14.58 18.62 -9.89
CA ARG A 405 13.33 18.48 -9.15
C ARG A 405 12.37 19.63 -9.43
N HIS A 406 12.88 20.86 -9.50
CA HIS A 406 12.07 22.03 -9.86
C HIS A 406 11.52 21.91 -11.29
N LEU A 407 12.34 21.49 -12.25
CA LEU A 407 11.91 21.25 -13.63
C LEU A 407 10.85 20.16 -13.73
N CYS A 408 11.07 19.00 -13.09
CA CYS A 408 10.11 17.89 -13.09
C CYS A 408 8.76 18.33 -12.47
N ASN A 409 8.81 19.03 -11.33
CA ASN A 409 7.60 19.54 -10.67
C ASN A 409 6.90 20.61 -11.51
N SER A 410 7.64 21.50 -12.18
CA SER A 410 7.10 22.52 -13.06
C SER A 410 6.42 21.91 -14.29
N ALA A 411 7.07 20.92 -14.92
CA ALA A 411 6.50 20.17 -16.03
C ALA A 411 5.22 19.43 -15.61
N ALA A 412 5.25 18.72 -14.47
CA ALA A 412 4.09 18.03 -13.92
C ALA A 412 2.95 19.00 -13.55
N PHE A 413 3.28 20.17 -12.99
CA PHE A 413 2.29 21.21 -12.71
C PHE A 413 1.65 21.72 -14.01
N LYS A 414 2.45 22.07 -15.01
CA LYS A 414 1.95 22.54 -16.32
C LYS A 414 1.07 21.48 -17.00
N ALA A 415 1.45 20.21 -16.94
CA ALA A 415 0.65 19.11 -17.47
C ALA A 415 -0.70 18.97 -16.75
N ARG A 416 -0.71 19.01 -15.40
CA ARG A 416 -1.95 18.98 -14.61
C ARG A 416 -2.85 20.18 -14.89
N THR A 417 -2.30 21.38 -15.01
CA THR A 417 -3.06 22.59 -15.35
C THR A 417 -3.70 22.46 -16.73
N LYS A 418 -2.97 22.00 -17.74
CA LYS A 418 -3.52 21.75 -19.08
C LYS A 418 -4.64 20.70 -19.07
N ALA A 419 -4.46 19.59 -18.36
CA ALA A 419 -5.48 18.54 -18.25
C ALA A 419 -6.76 19.03 -17.56
N ARG A 420 -6.63 19.86 -16.52
CA ARG A 420 -7.79 20.48 -15.83
C ARG A 420 -8.53 21.46 -16.73
N ILE A 421 -7.82 22.26 -17.53
CA ILE A 421 -8.43 23.20 -18.49
C ILE A 421 -9.15 22.46 -19.62
N ALA A 422 -8.64 21.30 -20.03
CA ALA A 422 -9.26 20.45 -21.05
C ALA A 422 -10.45 19.61 -20.54
N SER A 423 -10.73 19.61 -19.22
CA SER A 423 -11.83 18.85 -18.65
C SER A 423 -13.18 19.52 -18.96
N PRO A 424 -14.22 18.78 -19.43
CA PRO A 424 -15.49 19.36 -19.91
C PRO A 424 -16.25 20.23 -18.90
N ASN A 425 -16.01 20.05 -17.60
CA ASN A 425 -16.72 20.75 -16.52
C ASN A 425 -16.26 22.20 -16.27
N ASN A 426 -15.38 22.77 -17.10
CA ASN A 426 -14.82 24.11 -16.87
C ASN A 426 -15.10 25.11 -18.01
N GLN A 427 -16.14 24.86 -18.81
CA GLN A 427 -16.50 25.71 -19.96
C GLN A 427 -16.87 27.15 -19.59
N ASP A 428 -17.17 27.47 -18.33
CA ASP A 428 -17.53 28.82 -17.90
C ASP A 428 -16.36 29.82 -17.79
N ASN A 429 -15.10 29.36 -17.92
CA ASN A 429 -13.92 30.24 -17.81
C ASN A 429 -13.13 30.44 -19.12
N PHE A 430 -13.69 30.04 -20.27
CA PHE A 430 -13.02 30.14 -21.57
C PHE A 430 -12.81 31.58 -22.08
N LEU A 431 -13.45 32.59 -21.46
CA LEU A 431 -13.38 34.00 -21.90
C LEU A 431 -12.39 34.88 -21.10
N GLY A 432 -11.78 34.37 -20.02
CA GLY A 432 -10.87 35.14 -19.17
C GLY A 432 -9.41 35.12 -19.60
N CYS A 433 -8.94 34.01 -20.17
CA CYS A 433 -7.50 33.81 -20.45
C CYS A 433 -7.06 34.22 -21.86
N LEU A 434 -8.00 34.47 -22.79
CA LEU A 434 -7.67 35.00 -24.14
C LEU A 434 -7.30 36.50 -24.14
N ARG A 435 -7.08 37.10 -22.97
CA ARG A 435 -6.71 38.51 -22.83
C ARG A 435 -5.22 38.77 -22.58
N GLU A 436 -4.39 37.72 -22.53
CA GLU A 436 -2.92 37.85 -22.45
C GLU A 436 -2.17 37.49 -23.74
N ASP A 437 -2.87 37.04 -24.79
CA ASP A 437 -2.30 36.79 -26.13
C ASP A 437 -2.26 38.06 -27.03
N GLY A 438 -2.14 39.23 -26.42
CA GLY A 438 -2.15 40.54 -27.08
C GLY A 438 -0.80 41.00 -27.67
N LEU A 439 0.22 40.14 -27.73
CA LEU A 439 1.57 40.55 -28.18
C LEU A 439 2.02 40.02 -29.55
N PHE A 440 1.16 39.32 -30.31
CA PHE A 440 1.56 38.74 -31.61
C PHE A 440 1.01 39.44 -32.86
N ALA A 441 0.31 40.57 -32.72
CA ALA A 441 -0.39 41.24 -33.83
C ALA A 441 0.32 42.48 -34.43
N ALA A 442 1.59 42.75 -34.10
CA ALA A 442 2.28 43.99 -34.49
C ALA A 442 3.44 43.85 -35.50
N LEU A 443 3.63 42.70 -36.17
CA LEU A 443 4.79 42.47 -37.06
C LEU A 443 4.44 41.96 -38.48
N GLN A 444 3.32 42.41 -39.05
CA GLN A 444 3.05 42.25 -40.49
C GLN A 444 2.55 43.56 -41.12
N ARG A 445 3.49 44.28 -41.74
CA ARG A 445 3.45 45.49 -42.61
C ARG A 445 4.69 46.30 -42.19
N SER A 446 5.73 46.59 -42.97
CA SER A 446 5.88 47.00 -44.37
C SER A 446 7.41 47.06 -44.63
N ASP A 447 7.94 46.45 -45.68
CA ASP A 447 8.47 47.10 -46.90
C ASP A 447 9.99 47.03 -47.06
N THR A 448 10.36 47.08 -48.33
CA THR A 448 11.66 46.95 -49.00
C THR A 448 12.72 48.00 -48.64
N MET A 449 13.98 47.59 -48.90
CA MET A 449 15.20 48.37 -49.20
C MET A 449 16.13 48.87 -48.06
N GLU A 450 17.41 48.59 -48.35
CA GLU A 450 18.69 49.19 -47.93
C GLU A 450 19.22 49.04 -46.48
N ARG A 451 20.42 48.45 -46.40
CA ARG A 451 21.34 48.47 -45.24
C ARG A 451 21.84 49.90 -44.98
N PRO A 452 22.21 50.25 -43.73
CA PRO A 452 23.61 50.06 -43.30
C PRO A 452 23.77 49.44 -41.90
N ALA A 453 25.01 49.00 -41.66
CA ALA A 453 25.48 48.24 -40.50
C ALA A 453 25.31 48.95 -39.15
N LEU A 454 25.04 48.16 -38.10
CA LEU A 454 25.46 48.39 -36.71
C LEU A 454 25.35 47.05 -35.93
N GLU A 455 26.46 46.65 -35.32
CA GLU A 455 26.62 45.42 -34.54
C GLU A 455 25.73 45.40 -33.28
N ILE A 456 24.97 44.31 -33.07
CA ILE A 456 24.44 43.93 -31.75
C ILE A 456 24.55 42.40 -31.61
N ASN A 457 25.21 41.98 -30.54
CA ASN A 457 25.55 40.60 -30.17
C ASN A 457 24.31 39.69 -29.98
N LEU A 458 24.37 38.47 -30.53
CA LEU A 458 23.50 37.35 -30.16
C LEU A 458 23.97 36.68 -28.85
N PRO A 459 23.05 36.19 -28.00
CA PRO A 459 23.34 35.04 -27.13
C PRO A 459 22.49 33.80 -27.48
N ASP A 460 23.24 32.77 -27.87
CA ASP A 460 23.20 31.38 -27.41
C ASP A 460 21.99 30.45 -27.69
N THR A 461 22.17 29.61 -28.70
CA THR A 461 21.29 28.52 -29.17
C THR A 461 21.41 27.22 -28.35
N HIS A 462 21.54 27.32 -27.02
CA HIS A 462 21.82 26.14 -26.16
C HIS A 462 20.60 25.56 -25.42
N GLU A 463 19.44 26.25 -25.48
CA GLU A 463 18.19 25.89 -24.77
C GLU A 463 17.25 24.98 -25.60
N GLU A 464 17.12 25.19 -26.91
CA GLU A 464 16.20 24.41 -27.76
C GLU A 464 16.65 22.96 -27.98
N GLY A 465 17.96 22.71 -28.00
CA GLY A 465 18.51 21.36 -28.17
C GLY A 465 18.24 20.42 -26.98
N LYS A 466 18.00 20.96 -25.78
CA LYS A 466 17.79 20.16 -24.55
C LYS A 466 16.35 19.65 -24.43
N LEU A 467 15.38 20.40 -24.97
CA LEU A 467 13.96 20.02 -24.95
C LEU A 467 13.69 18.79 -25.86
N TYR A 468 14.43 18.67 -26.97
CA TYR A 468 14.31 17.56 -27.92
C TYR A 468 14.83 16.22 -27.36
N VAL A 469 15.81 16.26 -26.45
CA VAL A 469 16.38 15.06 -25.80
C VAL A 469 15.40 14.46 -24.79
N VAL A 470 14.65 15.30 -24.06
CA VAL A 470 13.65 14.87 -23.08
C VAL A 470 12.44 14.22 -23.75
N ASP A 471 11.98 14.77 -24.88
CA ASP A 471 10.89 14.17 -25.66
C ASP A 471 11.30 12.85 -26.35
N SER A 472 12.59 12.71 -26.68
CA SER A 472 13.13 11.47 -27.25
C SER A 472 13.26 10.35 -26.20
N LEU A 473 13.68 10.67 -24.97
CA LEU A 473 13.75 9.72 -23.84
C LEU A 473 12.37 9.23 -23.40
N ASN A 474 11.36 10.11 -23.42
CA ASN A 474 9.98 9.74 -23.09
C ASN A 474 9.35 8.79 -24.12
N ASN A 475 9.76 8.88 -25.39
CA ASN A 475 9.30 7.96 -26.44
C ASN A 475 9.95 6.57 -26.35
N LEU A 476 11.16 6.44 -25.80
CA LEU A 476 11.80 5.14 -25.53
C LEU A 476 11.21 4.42 -24.31
N ASN A 477 10.84 5.13 -23.25
CA ASN A 477 10.18 4.51 -22.09
C ASN A 477 8.78 3.96 -22.39
N LYS A 478 8.17 4.37 -23.51
CA LYS A 478 6.89 3.81 -24.00
C LYS A 478 7.01 2.47 -24.73
N LEU A 479 8.23 2.01 -25.06
CA LEU A 479 8.46 0.74 -25.77
C LEU A 479 8.72 -0.45 -24.83
N ASN A 480 8.67 -0.26 -23.51
CA ASN A 480 9.12 -1.25 -22.54
C ASN A 480 8.03 -2.28 -22.13
N VAL A 481 7.20 -2.71 -23.08
CA VAL A 481 6.20 -3.76 -22.85
C VAL A 481 6.27 -4.78 -24.01
N CYS A 482 7.04 -5.86 -23.86
CA CYS A 482 6.87 -7.16 -24.56
C CYS A 482 7.91 -8.23 -24.11
N PRO A 483 7.63 -9.54 -24.29
CA PRO A 483 8.14 -10.64 -23.45
C PRO A 483 9.47 -11.31 -23.89
N GLU A 484 9.92 -12.24 -23.05
CA GLU A 484 11.21 -12.94 -22.84
C GLU A 484 12.06 -13.43 -24.04
N GLY A 485 11.66 -13.26 -25.29
CA GLY A 485 12.47 -13.69 -26.46
C GLY A 485 13.51 -12.68 -26.96
N SER A 486 13.53 -11.45 -26.43
CA SER A 486 14.26 -10.31 -27.03
C SER A 486 15.44 -9.79 -26.19
N GLN A 487 15.74 -10.42 -25.04
CA GLN A 487 16.76 -9.94 -24.10
C GLN A 487 18.18 -9.99 -24.68
N ASP A 488 18.55 -11.03 -25.43
CA ASP A 488 19.91 -11.15 -26.00
C ASP A 488 20.21 -10.09 -27.06
N VAL A 489 19.21 -9.71 -27.86
CA VAL A 489 19.36 -8.66 -28.88
C VAL A 489 19.43 -7.28 -28.21
N LEU A 490 18.67 -7.05 -27.13
CA LEU A 490 18.72 -5.82 -26.34
C LEU A 490 20.07 -5.68 -25.62
N VAL A 491 20.62 -6.76 -25.08
CA VAL A 491 21.94 -6.78 -24.41
C VAL A 491 23.06 -6.55 -25.43
N GLN A 492 23.02 -7.19 -26.60
CA GLN A 492 24.00 -6.91 -27.68
C GLN A 492 23.90 -5.47 -28.18
N THR A 493 22.70 -4.93 -28.29
CA THR A 493 22.48 -3.55 -28.75
C THR A 493 22.95 -2.55 -27.71
N ARG A 494 22.70 -2.81 -26.43
CA ARG A 494 23.18 -2.00 -25.30
C ARG A 494 24.70 -1.99 -25.20
N ASN A 495 25.35 -3.14 -25.30
CA ASN A 495 26.81 -3.24 -25.25
C ASN A 495 27.50 -2.54 -26.43
N LYS A 496 26.91 -2.59 -27.63
CA LYS A 496 27.38 -1.81 -28.78
C LYS A 496 27.17 -0.30 -28.57
N MET A 497 26.06 0.08 -27.95
CA MET A 497 25.74 1.48 -27.65
C MET A 497 26.72 2.06 -26.62
N ASP A 498 27.07 1.30 -25.59
CA ASP A 498 28.04 1.72 -24.56
C ASP A 498 29.47 1.83 -25.12
N GLN A 499 29.87 0.93 -26.03
CA GLN A 499 31.14 1.03 -26.75
C GLN A 499 31.22 2.27 -27.65
N ILE A 500 30.11 2.63 -28.31
CA ILE A 500 30.05 3.80 -29.22
C ILE A 500 29.94 5.10 -28.42
N SER A 501 29.18 5.11 -27.33
CA SER A 501 29.08 6.24 -26.40
C SER A 501 30.44 6.55 -25.78
N SER A 502 31.19 5.52 -25.39
CA SER A 502 32.57 5.67 -24.89
C SER A 502 33.53 6.24 -25.95
N ARG A 503 33.37 5.85 -27.22
CA ARG A 503 34.15 6.44 -28.34
C ARG A 503 33.74 7.89 -28.64
N LEU A 504 32.46 8.25 -28.49
CA LEU A 504 31.96 9.62 -28.70
C LEU A 504 32.46 10.60 -27.64
N ILE A 505 32.54 10.15 -26.38
CA ILE A 505 33.13 10.93 -25.29
C ILE A 505 34.63 11.16 -25.55
N ALA A 506 35.32 10.16 -26.12
CA ALA A 506 36.74 10.24 -26.44
C ALA A 506 37.06 11.14 -27.65
N GLU A 507 36.17 11.24 -28.66
CA GLU A 507 36.47 11.98 -29.90
C GLU A 507 35.82 13.37 -30.03
N LYS A 508 34.96 13.82 -29.09
CA LYS A 508 34.25 15.13 -29.13
C LYS A 508 33.80 15.57 -30.55
N LYS A 509 33.06 14.71 -31.25
CA LYS A 509 32.62 14.98 -32.63
C LYS A 509 31.31 15.75 -32.72
N ASN A 510 31.19 16.53 -33.79
CA ASN A 510 30.18 17.57 -34.03
C ASN A 510 28.78 16.99 -34.37
N ILE A 511 27.74 17.77 -34.06
CA ILE A 511 26.30 17.45 -34.13
C ILE A 511 25.84 16.86 -35.48
N GLU A 512 26.49 17.25 -36.57
CA GLU A 512 26.21 16.75 -37.92
C GLU A 512 26.43 15.23 -38.07
N GLU A 513 27.43 14.67 -37.40
CA GLU A 513 27.72 13.23 -37.47
C GLU A 513 26.72 12.41 -36.66
N ILE A 514 26.23 12.96 -35.54
CA ILE A 514 25.19 12.34 -34.70
C ILE A 514 23.87 12.23 -35.48
N LYS A 515 23.50 13.28 -36.23
CA LYS A 515 22.33 13.24 -37.12
C LYS A 515 22.47 12.19 -38.23
N LYS A 516 23.67 12.07 -38.81
CA LYS A 516 23.95 11.08 -39.85
C LYS A 516 23.83 9.64 -39.32
N MET A 517 24.25 9.40 -38.07
CA MET A 517 24.12 8.10 -37.41
C MET A 517 22.67 7.77 -37.03
N ASN A 518 21.89 8.72 -36.51
CA ASN A 518 20.47 8.49 -36.19
C ASN A 518 19.66 8.09 -37.43
N ASN A 519 19.93 8.71 -38.57
CA ASN A 519 19.31 8.31 -39.84
C ASN A 519 19.71 6.89 -40.28
N MET A 520 20.92 6.45 -39.94
CA MET A 520 21.39 5.11 -40.27
C MET A 520 20.74 4.03 -39.38
N ILE A 521 20.53 4.33 -38.09
CA ILE A 521 19.82 3.46 -37.13
C ILE A 521 18.35 3.32 -37.51
N LEU A 522 17.67 4.43 -37.83
CA LEU A 522 16.29 4.41 -38.33
C LEU A 522 16.13 3.61 -39.62
N LYS A 523 17.13 3.67 -40.51
CA LYS A 523 17.14 2.88 -41.74
C LYS A 523 17.29 1.39 -41.46
N HIS A 524 18.13 1.01 -40.49
CA HIS A 524 18.30 -0.39 -40.08
C HIS A 524 17.07 -0.97 -39.39
N LEU A 525 16.41 -0.20 -38.51
CA LEU A 525 15.18 -0.61 -37.81
C LEU A 525 13.99 -0.76 -38.76
N ASN A 526 13.91 0.07 -39.81
CA ASN A 526 12.91 -0.09 -40.86
C ASN A 526 13.21 -1.27 -41.80
N GLN A 527 14.49 -1.64 -41.99
CA GLN A 527 14.88 -2.80 -42.80
C GLN A 527 14.67 -4.15 -42.06
N SER A 528 14.64 -4.15 -40.72
CA SER A 528 14.44 -5.36 -39.91
C SER A 528 12.97 -5.78 -39.73
N GLY A 529 12.02 -5.15 -40.43
CA GLY A 529 10.62 -5.61 -40.49
C GLY A 529 9.80 -5.48 -39.20
N ILE A 530 10.23 -4.67 -38.23
CA ILE A 530 9.48 -4.45 -36.97
C ILE A 530 8.46 -3.33 -37.16
N LYS A 531 7.45 -3.58 -38.01
CA LYS A 531 6.20 -2.81 -38.07
C LYS A 531 5.06 -3.74 -38.47
N GLU A 532 4.43 -4.37 -37.47
CA GLU A 532 2.98 -4.58 -37.37
C GLU A 532 2.68 -5.58 -36.25
N LYS A 533 2.08 -5.09 -35.16
CA LYS A 533 1.08 -5.74 -34.28
C LYS A 533 0.81 -4.88 -33.04
N GLY A 534 0.49 -3.61 -33.28
CA GLY A 534 0.19 -2.63 -32.24
C GLY A 534 -0.98 -1.71 -32.59
N ARG A 535 -1.91 -2.19 -33.41
CA ARG A 535 -3.21 -1.53 -33.65
C ARG A 535 -4.29 -2.58 -33.44
N TYR A 536 -4.80 -2.69 -32.21
CA TYR A 536 -6.16 -3.14 -31.85
C TYR A 536 -6.26 -3.18 -30.32
N LEU A 537 -5.97 -2.06 -29.65
CA LEU A 537 -6.46 -1.80 -28.30
C LEU A 537 -6.83 -0.32 -28.27
N PHE A 538 -8.09 -0.04 -27.95
CA PHE A 538 -8.78 1.27 -27.94
C PHE A 538 -9.36 1.76 -29.28
N THR A 539 -10.55 1.27 -29.64
CA THR A 539 -11.85 2.00 -29.50
C THR A 539 -12.96 1.42 -30.40
N GLN A 540 -14.17 1.38 -29.83
CA GLN A 540 -15.52 1.32 -30.43
C GLN A 540 -16.04 0.00 -31.04
N SER A 541 -17.13 -0.50 -30.45
CA SER A 541 -18.11 -1.43 -31.04
C SER A 541 -18.84 -0.76 -32.21
N PRO A 542 -19.16 -1.49 -33.30
CA PRO A 542 -20.55 -1.95 -33.46
C PRO A 542 -20.76 -3.27 -34.25
N ASP A 543 -21.95 -3.83 -34.06
CA ASP A 543 -22.77 -4.68 -34.92
C ASP A 543 -22.26 -6.05 -35.43
N LEU A 544 -22.84 -7.08 -34.80
CA LEU A 544 -22.94 -8.46 -35.27
C LEU A 544 -23.94 -8.55 -36.43
N HIS A 545 -23.43 -8.65 -37.65
CA HIS A 545 -24.05 -9.45 -38.70
C HIS A 545 -22.97 -10.03 -39.61
N ASP A 546 -23.13 -11.32 -39.91
CA ASP A 546 -22.28 -12.19 -40.74
C ASP A 546 -20.96 -12.65 -40.11
N TYR A 547 -20.96 -13.85 -39.53
CA TYR A 547 -20.43 -15.03 -40.25
C TYR A 547 -21.00 -16.31 -39.62
N ARG A 548 -21.72 -17.06 -40.45
CA ARG A 548 -22.24 -18.41 -40.17
C ARG A 548 -21.07 -19.38 -39.98
N PHE A 549 -21.13 -20.16 -38.90
CA PHE A 549 -20.44 -21.44 -38.81
C PHE A 549 -21.17 -22.48 -39.65
N THR A 550 -20.44 -23.21 -40.49
CA THR A 550 -20.81 -24.55 -40.94
C THR A 550 -19.89 -25.54 -40.24
N HIS A 551 -20.51 -26.46 -39.51
CA HIS A 551 -19.93 -27.67 -38.94
C HIS A 551 -19.57 -28.69 -40.05
N ASP A 552 -18.90 -29.76 -39.61
CA ASP A 552 -18.55 -31.03 -40.29
C ASP A 552 -17.14 -31.02 -40.90
N GLU A 553 -16.24 -31.99 -40.66
CA GLU A 553 -16.41 -33.35 -40.17
C GLU A 553 -15.05 -33.88 -39.66
N LEU A 554 -15.12 -34.81 -38.70
CA LEU A 554 -14.04 -35.67 -38.23
C LEU A 554 -13.53 -36.56 -39.38
N GLU A 555 -12.21 -36.72 -39.51
CA GLU A 555 -11.61 -38.02 -39.84
C GLU A 555 -10.09 -37.99 -39.56
N VAL A 556 -9.64 -38.94 -38.73
CA VAL A 556 -8.24 -39.32 -38.56
C VAL A 556 -8.07 -40.69 -39.23
N PRO A 557 -7.11 -40.86 -40.16
CA PRO A 557 -6.51 -42.15 -40.42
C PRO A 557 -5.08 -42.17 -39.90
N GLY A 558 -4.74 -43.22 -39.16
CA GLY A 558 -3.45 -43.40 -38.51
C GLY A 558 -2.31 -43.81 -39.44
N GLU A 559 -1.09 -43.61 -38.94
CA GLU A 559 -0.12 -44.64 -38.55
C GLU A 559 0.77 -44.09 -37.42
#